data_AF-A0A453L820-F1
#
_entry.id   AF-A0A453L820-F1
#
_cell.length_a   1.000
_cell.length_b   1.000
_cell.length_c   1.000
_cell.angle_alpha   90.00
_cell.angle_beta   90.00
_cell.angle_gamma   90.00
#
_symmetry.space_group_name_H-M   'P 1'
#
loop_
_entity.id
_entity.type
_entity.pdbx_description
1 polymer ?
#
loop_
_entity_poly.entity_id
_entity_poly.type
_entity_poly.pdbx_seq_one_letter_code
_entity_poly.pdbx_strand_id
1 'polypeptide(L)'
;MQFLSYRYYYKIGHRLRNGQVIWGKPKSFRAPPYPGQKSLQRVVIFGDMGKDERDGSNEYQNYQPASLNTTDALIRDLDNTDIVFHIGDISYANGYLSQWDQFTQQVEPITSRVPYMMASGNHERDFPNSGSLYNGTDSGGECGVPAETMYYVPTEKRDNYWYSMDYGMFRFCVADSEHDWREGTEQYSFLDRCLGSVDRARQPWLVFIAHRVLGYSSGFFYGFDGTFAEPMAR
;
A
#
# COMPACT_ATOMS: atom_id res chain seq x y z
N MET A 1 -24.59 20.98 -8.85
CA MET A 1 -23.34 21.74 -8.59
C MET A 1 -22.20 20.93 -9.20
N GLN A 2 -21.50 21.48 -10.19
CA GLN A 2 -20.36 20.82 -10.83
C GLN A 2 -19.13 21.11 -9.94
N PHE A 3 -18.67 20.12 -9.21
CA PHE A 3 -17.52 20.29 -8.30
C PHE A 3 -16.23 20.27 -9.11
N LEU A 4 -15.41 21.31 -8.94
CA LEU A 4 -14.12 21.44 -9.60
C LEU A 4 -13.08 20.59 -8.84
N SER A 5 -12.46 19.63 -9.53
CA SER A 5 -11.22 19.02 -9.05
C SER A 5 -10.09 20.03 -9.23
N TYR A 6 -9.48 20.44 -8.12
CA TYR A 6 -8.34 21.36 -8.13
C TYR A 6 -7.03 20.59 -8.33
N ARG A 7 -6.22 21.06 -9.28
CA ARG A 7 -4.84 20.62 -9.47
C ARG A 7 -3.91 21.48 -8.62
N TYR A 8 -3.08 20.83 -7.82
CA TYR A 8 -2.07 21.45 -6.98
C TYR A 8 -0.70 21.18 -7.55
N TYR A 9 0.19 22.16 -7.44
CA TYR A 9 1.59 22.05 -7.83
C TYR A 9 2.47 22.14 -6.58
N TYR A 10 3.52 21.35 -6.53
CA TYR A 10 4.44 21.33 -5.40
C TYR A 10 5.90 21.17 -5.85
N LYS A 11 6.80 21.57 -4.96
CA LYS A 11 8.25 21.31 -5.03
C LYS A 11 8.72 20.94 -3.65
N ILE A 12 9.61 19.95 -3.56
CA ILE A 12 10.34 19.67 -2.33
C ILE A 12 11.52 20.64 -2.26
N GLY A 13 11.74 21.25 -1.10
CA GLY A 13 12.81 22.23 -0.91
C GLY A 13 13.53 22.00 0.42
N HIS A 14 14.86 22.11 0.40
CA HIS A 14 15.69 22.03 1.60
C HIS A 14 16.41 23.35 1.81
N ARG A 15 16.13 24.01 2.94
CA ARG A 15 16.89 25.19 3.37
C ARG A 15 18.14 24.74 4.12
N LEU A 16 19.30 25.04 3.54
CA LEU A 16 20.60 24.76 4.11
C LEU A 16 20.90 25.70 5.29
N ARG A 17 21.87 25.32 6.13
CA ARG A 17 22.29 26.12 7.30
C ARG A 17 22.79 27.52 6.92
N ASN A 18 23.34 27.69 5.72
CA ASN A 18 23.79 28.97 5.18
C ASN A 18 22.66 29.85 4.60
N GLY A 19 21.40 29.41 4.69
CA GLY A 19 20.23 30.13 4.17
C GLY A 19 19.89 29.86 2.71
N GLN A 20 20.76 29.18 1.95
CA GLN A 20 20.46 28.78 0.57
C GLN A 20 19.34 27.72 0.56
N VAL A 21 18.46 27.77 -0.45
CA VAL A 21 17.42 26.76 -0.65
C VAL A 21 17.72 25.96 -1.90
N ILE A 22 17.76 24.63 -1.76
CA ILE A 22 17.85 23.70 -2.88
C ILE A 22 16.44 23.20 -3.19
N TRP A 23 16.00 23.38 -4.43
CA TRP A 23 14.67 22.99 -4.89
C TRP A 23 14.73 21.76 -5.79
N GLY A 24 13.81 20.82 -5.55
CA GLY A 24 13.51 19.73 -6.45
C GLY A 24 12.71 20.17 -7.68
N LYS A 25 12.46 19.20 -8.57
CA LYS A 25 11.63 19.39 -9.76
C LYS A 25 10.18 19.70 -9.38
N PRO A 26 9.46 20.55 -10.14
CA PRO A 26 8.02 20.74 -9.94
C PRO A 26 7.26 19.45 -10.24
N LYS A 27 6.26 19.17 -9.41
CA LYS A 27 5.32 18.05 -9.54
C LYS A 27 3.89 18.56 -9.33
N SER A 28 2.90 17.73 -9.61
CA SER A 28 1.49 18.11 -9.43
C SER A 28 0.62 16.90 -9.12
N PHE A 29 -0.44 17.12 -8.34
CA PHE A 29 -1.48 16.12 -8.06
C PHE A 29 -2.87 16.77 -8.11
N ARG A 30 -3.92 15.96 -8.10
CA ARG A 30 -5.31 16.42 -7.92
C ARG A 30 -5.76 16.08 -6.51
N ALA A 31 -6.37 17.02 -5.81
CA ALA A 31 -6.94 16.73 -4.50
C ALA A 31 -8.07 15.68 -4.62
N PRO A 32 -8.22 14.79 -3.62
CA PRO A 32 -9.23 13.76 -3.64
C PRO A 32 -10.65 14.38 -3.62
N PRO A 33 -11.64 13.71 -4.22
CA PRO A 33 -13.04 14.09 -4.09
C PRO A 33 -13.50 13.97 -2.62
N TYR A 34 -14.41 14.85 -2.19
CA TYR A 34 -14.97 14.75 -0.84
C TYR A 34 -15.80 13.44 -0.67
N PRO A 35 -15.90 12.90 0.55
CA PRO A 35 -16.69 11.69 0.81
C PRO A 35 -18.16 11.80 0.36
N GLY A 36 -18.53 10.91 -0.56
CA GLY A 36 -19.83 10.83 -1.24
C GLY A 36 -20.00 11.71 -2.49
N GLN A 37 -18.93 12.36 -2.97
CA GLN A 37 -18.99 13.12 -4.22
C GLN A 37 -19.36 12.22 -5.39
N LYS A 38 -20.38 12.60 -6.17
CA LYS A 38 -20.75 11.93 -7.41
C LYS A 38 -19.86 12.40 -8.56
N SER A 39 -18.84 11.61 -8.89
CA SER A 39 -17.97 11.79 -10.06
C SER A 39 -17.45 10.42 -10.52
N LEU A 40 -16.89 10.35 -11.73
CA LEU A 40 -16.08 9.18 -12.11
C LEU A 40 -14.86 9.11 -11.18
N GLN A 41 -14.60 7.93 -10.63
CA GLN A 41 -13.53 7.64 -9.67
C GLN A 41 -12.94 6.28 -10.03
N ARG A 42 -11.63 6.21 -10.23
CA ARG A 42 -10.93 5.05 -10.78
C ARG A 42 -9.80 4.64 -9.84
N VAL A 43 -9.93 3.43 -9.31
CA VAL A 43 -9.06 2.88 -8.27
C VAL A 43 -8.33 1.69 -8.88
N VAL A 44 -7.01 1.63 -8.71
CA VAL A 44 -6.22 0.46 -9.07
C VAL A 44 -5.74 -0.22 -7.80
N ILE A 45 -5.83 -1.56 -7.74
CA ILE A 45 -5.46 -2.38 -6.57
C ILE A 45 -4.65 -3.58 -7.06
N PHE A 46 -3.49 -3.84 -6.47
CA PHE A 46 -2.64 -5.01 -6.72
C PHE A 46 -1.73 -5.26 -5.52
N GLY A 47 -1.20 -6.48 -5.35
CA GLY A 47 -0.15 -6.81 -4.39
C GLY A 47 1.09 -7.32 -5.12
N ASP A 48 2.16 -7.57 -4.37
CA ASP A 48 3.25 -8.46 -4.80
C ASP A 48 4.01 -7.97 -6.04
N MET A 49 4.11 -6.64 -6.24
CA MET A 49 4.75 -6.10 -7.44
C MET A 49 6.27 -6.21 -7.40
N GLY A 50 6.88 -6.00 -6.22
CA GLY A 50 8.33 -5.91 -6.06
C GLY A 50 9.01 -4.85 -6.92
N LYS A 51 10.29 -5.06 -7.21
CA LYS A 51 11.12 -4.21 -8.08
C LYS A 51 11.87 -5.05 -9.12
N ASP A 52 12.45 -4.39 -10.12
CA ASP A 52 13.41 -5.01 -11.03
C ASP A 52 14.27 -3.92 -11.72
N GLU A 53 15.45 -4.29 -12.22
CA GLU A 53 16.40 -3.36 -12.81
C GLU A 53 16.12 -3.11 -14.30
N ARG A 54 15.90 -1.84 -14.66
CA ARG A 54 15.60 -1.46 -16.05
C ARG A 54 16.75 -1.72 -17.03
N ASP A 55 17.98 -1.81 -16.54
CA ASP A 55 19.15 -2.11 -17.36
C ASP A 55 19.44 -3.61 -17.50
N GLY A 56 18.61 -4.46 -16.88
CA GLY A 56 18.76 -5.92 -16.89
C GLY A 56 19.85 -6.45 -15.97
N SER A 57 20.38 -5.62 -15.05
CA SER A 57 21.28 -6.08 -14.00
C SER A 57 20.60 -7.13 -13.11
N ASN A 58 21.42 -8.01 -12.53
CA ASN A 58 20.96 -8.89 -11.48
C ASN A 58 21.18 -8.26 -10.11
N GLU A 59 20.42 -8.68 -9.11
CA GLU A 59 20.48 -8.15 -7.75
C GLU A 59 19.88 -9.15 -6.73
N TYR A 60 19.92 -8.80 -5.44
CA TYR A 60 19.31 -9.63 -4.40
C TYR A 60 17.79 -9.69 -4.56
N GLN A 61 17.20 -10.82 -4.18
CA GLN A 61 15.75 -11.03 -4.20
C GLN A 61 15.14 -10.75 -5.59
N ASN A 62 15.87 -11.01 -6.68
CA ASN A 62 15.43 -10.74 -8.05
C ASN A 62 14.51 -11.85 -8.61
N TYR A 63 13.26 -11.91 -8.15
CA TYR A 63 12.25 -12.88 -8.59
C TYR A 63 10.90 -12.26 -8.92
N GLN A 64 10.85 -10.95 -9.21
CA GLN A 64 9.63 -10.25 -9.62
C GLN A 64 9.68 -9.82 -11.10
N PRO A 65 9.76 -10.76 -12.06
CA PRO A 65 10.06 -10.47 -13.47
C PRO A 65 9.00 -9.61 -14.17
N ALA A 66 7.81 -9.45 -13.57
CA ALA A 66 6.73 -8.63 -14.11
C ALA A 66 6.65 -7.23 -13.49
N SER A 67 7.53 -6.89 -12.54
CA SER A 67 7.48 -5.63 -11.79
C SER A 67 7.48 -4.39 -12.70
N LEU A 68 8.40 -4.37 -13.67
CA LEU A 68 8.49 -3.26 -14.63
C LEU A 68 7.30 -3.22 -15.59
N ASN A 69 6.73 -4.37 -15.98
CA ASN A 69 5.54 -4.42 -16.83
C ASN A 69 4.32 -3.80 -16.14
N THR A 70 4.10 -4.16 -14.88
CA THR A 70 3.02 -3.58 -14.05
C THR A 70 3.24 -2.09 -13.85
N THR A 71 4.46 -1.68 -13.48
CA THR A 71 4.84 -0.27 -13.33
C THR A 71 4.58 0.53 -14.60
N ASP A 72 5.03 0.04 -15.76
CA ASP A 72 4.89 0.74 -17.04
C ASP A 72 3.42 0.76 -17.51
N ALA A 73 2.64 -0.27 -17.23
CA ALA A 73 1.21 -0.29 -17.51
C ALA A 73 0.47 0.79 -16.69
N LEU A 74 0.76 0.90 -15.39
CA LEU A 74 0.20 1.92 -14.50
C LEU A 74 0.59 3.33 -14.96
N ILE A 75 1.85 3.55 -15.33
CA ILE A 75 2.32 4.85 -15.84
C ILE A 75 1.59 5.22 -17.13
N ARG A 76 1.40 4.27 -18.06
CA ARG A 76 0.67 4.51 -19.31
C ARG A 76 -0.79 4.90 -19.08
N ASP A 77 -1.46 4.32 -18.10
CA ASP A 77 -2.87 4.62 -17.79
C ASP A 77 -3.04 5.61 -16.63
N LEU A 78 -1.98 6.31 -16.22
CA LEU A 78 -2.01 7.14 -15.02
C LEU A 78 -3.01 8.30 -15.14
N ASP A 79 -3.27 8.81 -16.35
CA ASP A 79 -4.29 9.86 -16.59
C ASP A 79 -5.72 9.36 -16.30
N ASN A 80 -5.88 8.04 -16.28
CA ASN A 80 -7.11 7.36 -15.91
C ASN A 80 -7.10 6.72 -14.52
N THR A 81 -6.05 6.94 -13.73
CA THR A 81 -5.95 6.43 -12.38
C THR A 81 -6.05 7.58 -11.38
N ASP A 82 -6.96 7.47 -10.41
CA ASP A 82 -7.20 8.53 -9.43
C ASP A 82 -6.54 8.23 -8.07
N ILE A 83 -6.35 6.95 -7.74
CA ILE A 83 -5.68 6.43 -6.54
C ILE A 83 -5.22 4.98 -6.79
N VAL A 84 -4.10 4.59 -6.17
CA VAL A 84 -3.54 3.24 -6.21
C VAL A 84 -3.48 2.65 -4.81
N PHE A 85 -3.79 1.36 -4.67
CA PHE A 85 -3.51 0.55 -3.49
C PHE A 85 -2.54 -0.58 -3.86
N HIS A 86 -1.39 -0.61 -3.20
CA HIS A 86 -0.42 -1.72 -3.27
C HIS A 86 -0.51 -2.49 -1.97
N ILE A 87 -1.09 -3.69 -2.02
CA ILE A 87 -1.64 -4.39 -0.86
C ILE A 87 -0.65 -5.37 -0.21
N GLY A 88 0.56 -4.90 0.08
CA GLY A 88 1.63 -5.69 0.70
C GLY A 88 2.59 -6.32 -0.30
N ASP A 89 3.71 -6.80 0.22
CA ASP A 89 4.85 -7.32 -0.53
C ASP A 89 5.39 -6.31 -1.55
N ILE A 90 5.90 -5.20 -0.97
CA ILE A 90 6.12 -3.94 -1.66
C ILE A 90 7.34 -4.04 -2.58
N SER A 91 8.51 -4.32 -2.01
CA SER A 91 9.79 -4.29 -2.72
C SER A 91 10.52 -5.63 -2.72
N TYR A 92 10.16 -6.54 -1.82
CA TYR A 92 10.93 -7.75 -1.52
C TYR A 92 12.41 -7.46 -1.16
N ALA A 93 12.71 -6.29 -0.60
CA ALA A 93 14.07 -5.93 -0.17
C ALA A 93 14.63 -6.95 0.84
N ASN A 94 13.78 -7.43 1.76
CA ASN A 94 14.06 -8.52 2.69
C ASN A 94 15.44 -8.40 3.35
N GLY A 95 15.77 -7.21 3.85
CA GLY A 95 17.03 -6.88 4.52
C GLY A 95 18.10 -6.23 3.63
N TYR A 96 17.94 -6.24 2.31
CA TYR A 96 18.82 -5.53 1.37
C TYR A 96 18.35 -4.10 1.14
N LEU A 97 18.52 -3.26 2.17
CA LEU A 97 17.84 -1.97 2.33
C LEU A 97 17.99 -0.97 1.16
N SER A 98 19.02 -1.08 0.33
CA SER A 98 19.16 -0.23 -0.87
C SER A 98 17.99 -0.38 -1.85
N GLN A 99 17.30 -1.51 -1.82
CA GLN A 99 16.19 -1.81 -2.71
C GLN A 99 14.91 -1.03 -2.36
N TRP A 100 14.81 -0.47 -1.15
CA TRP A 100 13.75 0.50 -0.83
C TRP A 100 13.92 1.81 -1.62
N ASP A 101 15.15 2.31 -1.75
CA ASP A 101 15.42 3.49 -2.59
C ASP A 101 15.17 3.18 -4.07
N GLN A 102 15.59 2.00 -4.54
CA GLN A 102 15.29 1.52 -5.89
C GLN A 102 13.78 1.48 -6.16
N PHE A 103 13.01 0.87 -5.26
CA PHE A 103 11.56 0.78 -5.40
C PHE A 103 10.89 2.17 -5.40
N THR A 104 11.27 3.05 -4.47
CA THR A 104 10.71 4.42 -4.46
C THR A 104 11.02 5.20 -5.74
N GLN A 105 12.20 4.97 -6.35
CA GLN A 105 12.53 5.53 -7.66
C GLN A 105 11.68 4.89 -8.78
N GLN A 106 11.49 3.58 -8.77
CA GLN A 106 10.71 2.86 -9.78
C GLN A 106 9.26 3.37 -9.84
N VAL A 107 8.62 3.61 -8.69
CA VAL A 107 7.22 4.08 -8.61
C VAL A 107 7.06 5.60 -8.57
N GLU A 108 8.15 6.38 -8.53
CA GLU A 108 8.12 7.85 -8.47
C GLU A 108 7.18 8.52 -9.49
N PRO A 109 7.12 8.06 -10.76
CA PRO A 109 6.20 8.66 -11.75
C PRO A 109 4.72 8.54 -11.37
N ILE A 110 4.37 7.54 -10.55
CA ILE A 110 3.03 7.27 -10.05
C ILE A 110 2.81 8.02 -8.74
N THR A 111 3.66 7.76 -7.73
CA THR A 111 3.51 8.27 -6.35
C THR A 111 3.62 9.78 -6.26
N SER A 112 4.34 10.43 -7.19
CA SER A 112 4.44 11.89 -7.25
C SER A 112 3.19 12.59 -7.83
N ARG A 113 2.17 11.82 -8.26
CA ARG A 113 1.02 12.34 -9.00
C ARG A 113 -0.34 11.92 -8.45
N VAL A 114 -0.44 10.70 -7.94
CA VAL A 114 -1.66 10.15 -7.33
C VAL A 114 -1.32 9.55 -5.97
N PRO A 115 -2.26 9.52 -5.01
CA PRO A 115 -2.06 8.79 -3.77
C PRO A 115 -1.76 7.31 -4.07
N TYR A 116 -0.69 6.80 -3.45
CA TYR A 116 -0.25 5.42 -3.55
C TYR A 116 -0.27 4.83 -2.14
N MET A 117 -1.36 4.15 -1.84
CA MET A 117 -1.67 3.65 -0.50
C MET A 117 -1.09 2.24 -0.35
N MET A 118 -0.45 1.97 0.78
CA MET A 118 0.22 0.70 1.04
C MET A 118 -0.56 -0.13 2.05
N ALA A 119 -0.51 -1.45 1.95
CA ALA A 119 -0.70 -2.36 3.09
C ALA A 119 0.64 -3.03 3.41
N SER A 120 0.77 -3.63 4.59
CA SER A 120 1.93 -4.45 4.96
C SER A 120 1.68 -5.90 4.56
N GLY A 121 2.69 -6.55 3.99
CA GLY A 121 2.73 -8.00 3.78
C GLY A 121 3.79 -8.68 4.63
N ASN A 122 3.95 -10.00 4.44
CA ASN A 122 4.91 -10.80 5.22
C ASN A 122 6.36 -10.39 4.92
N HIS A 123 6.67 -10.01 3.67
CA HIS A 123 8.01 -9.51 3.32
C HIS A 123 8.34 -8.14 3.91
N GLU A 124 7.35 -7.42 4.45
CA GLU A 124 7.63 -6.21 5.23
C GLU A 124 7.81 -6.54 6.72
N ARG A 125 7.03 -7.46 7.28
CA ARG A 125 6.81 -7.51 8.74
C ARG A 125 7.28 -8.79 9.44
N ASP A 126 7.27 -9.94 8.79
CA ASP A 126 7.49 -11.23 9.45
C ASP A 126 8.93 -11.44 9.90
N PHE A 127 9.12 -11.50 11.22
CA PHE A 127 10.41 -11.85 11.81
C PHE A 127 10.24 -12.46 13.21
N PRO A 128 11.06 -13.44 13.63
CA PRO A 128 10.85 -14.11 14.89
C PRO A 128 11.01 -13.19 16.11
N ASN A 129 10.10 -13.34 17.09
CA ASN A 129 10.07 -12.53 18.33
C ASN A 129 9.88 -11.02 18.09
N SER A 130 9.31 -10.61 16.96
CA SER A 130 9.05 -9.20 16.63
C SER A 130 7.64 -8.72 16.95
N GLY A 131 6.74 -9.62 17.38
CA GLY A 131 5.33 -9.32 17.62
C GLY A 131 4.41 -9.52 16.41
N SER A 132 4.95 -9.95 15.26
CA SER A 132 4.13 -10.43 14.13
C SER A 132 3.35 -11.69 14.52
N LEU A 133 2.16 -11.86 13.96
CA LEU A 133 1.34 -13.07 14.12
C LEU A 133 2.04 -14.29 13.54
N TYR A 134 2.67 -14.11 12.38
CA TYR A 134 3.45 -15.13 11.70
C TYR A 134 4.92 -15.04 12.09
N ASN A 135 5.48 -16.18 12.50
CA ASN A 135 6.83 -16.27 13.04
C ASN A 135 7.86 -16.65 11.95
N GLY A 136 7.62 -16.21 10.71
CA GLY A 136 8.51 -16.40 9.56
C GLY A 136 9.74 -15.50 9.60
N THR A 137 10.56 -15.56 8.56
CA THR A 137 11.76 -14.71 8.39
C THR A 137 11.70 -13.91 7.08
N ASP A 138 10.51 -13.77 6.51
CA ASP A 138 10.31 -13.31 5.13
C ASP A 138 10.79 -11.87 4.93
N SER A 139 10.71 -11.06 5.99
CA SER A 139 11.20 -9.69 5.98
C SER A 139 12.73 -9.57 6.01
N GLY A 140 13.47 -10.67 6.16
CA GLY A 140 14.93 -10.67 6.25
C GLY A 140 15.50 -9.81 7.37
N GLY A 141 14.75 -9.62 8.46
CA GLY A 141 15.17 -8.81 9.62
C GLY A 141 14.69 -7.37 9.61
N GLU A 142 13.95 -6.94 8.58
CA GLU A 142 13.37 -5.59 8.51
C GLU A 142 12.27 -5.32 9.55
N CYS A 143 11.49 -6.34 9.91
CA CYS A 143 10.45 -6.32 10.94
C CYS A 143 9.54 -5.07 10.94
N GLY A 144 9.13 -4.62 9.74
CA GLY A 144 8.20 -3.52 9.50
C GLY A 144 8.87 -2.15 9.32
N VAL A 145 10.08 -1.95 9.85
CA VAL A 145 10.68 -0.62 10.01
C VAL A 145 10.78 0.17 8.70
N PRO A 146 11.28 -0.40 7.57
CA PRO A 146 11.36 0.34 6.31
C PRO A 146 9.98 0.68 5.75
N ALA A 147 9.02 -0.25 5.77
CA ALA A 147 7.66 -0.02 5.26
C ALA A 147 6.92 1.10 6.03
N GLU A 148 7.08 1.14 7.36
CA GLU A 148 6.52 2.16 8.28
C GLU A 148 7.19 3.54 8.18
N THR A 149 8.39 3.58 7.62
CA THR A 149 9.21 4.80 7.53
C THR A 149 9.16 5.43 6.14
N MET A 150 9.30 4.60 5.10
CA MET A 150 9.43 5.05 3.70
C MET A 150 8.08 5.48 3.11
N TYR A 151 6.99 4.83 3.52
CA TYR A 151 5.64 5.15 3.07
C TYR A 151 4.76 5.56 4.25
N TYR A 152 4.01 6.65 4.04
CA TYR A 152 3.04 7.11 5.02
C TYR A 152 1.65 6.59 4.68
N VAL A 153 0.99 6.00 5.67
CA VAL A 153 -0.43 5.69 5.66
C VAL A 153 -1.10 6.34 6.88
N PRO A 154 -2.41 6.67 6.81
CA PRO A 154 -3.13 7.38 7.88
C PRO A 154 -3.54 6.43 9.03
N THR A 155 -2.59 5.68 9.58
CA THR A 155 -2.79 4.84 10.76
C THR A 155 -2.68 5.65 12.06
N GLU A 156 -3.37 5.20 13.11
CA GLU A 156 -3.28 5.78 14.47
C GLU A 156 -1.92 5.54 15.11
N LYS A 157 -1.32 4.37 14.88
CA LYS A 157 0.03 4.01 15.36
C LYS A 157 0.80 3.38 14.20
N ARG A 158 2.02 3.84 13.95
CA ARG A 158 2.77 3.43 12.74
C ARG A 158 3.14 1.95 12.73
N ASP A 159 3.36 1.36 13.90
CA ASP A 159 3.61 -0.07 14.11
C ASP A 159 2.35 -0.94 13.91
N ASN A 160 1.18 -0.32 13.76
CA ASN A 160 -0.07 -0.94 13.37
C ASN A 160 -0.41 -0.51 11.94
N TYR A 161 -0.12 -1.32 10.91
CA TYR A 161 -0.26 -0.88 9.50
C TYR A 161 -1.71 -0.91 8.96
N TRP A 162 -2.72 -1.02 9.84
CA TRP A 162 -4.14 -0.97 9.48
C TRP A 162 -4.70 0.45 9.56
N TYR A 163 -5.56 0.82 8.60
CA TYR A 163 -6.14 2.16 8.52
C TYR A 163 -7.38 2.21 7.65
N SER A 164 -8.12 3.33 7.74
CA SER A 164 -9.26 3.62 6.88
C SER A 164 -8.95 4.80 5.98
N MET A 165 -9.46 4.77 4.75
CA MET A 165 -9.30 5.87 3.79
C MET A 165 -10.57 6.06 2.99
N ASP A 166 -10.92 7.31 2.74
CA ASP A 166 -12.04 7.69 1.89
C ASP A 166 -11.53 8.26 0.55
N TYR A 167 -12.16 7.84 -0.55
CA TYR A 167 -11.96 8.46 -1.85
C TYR A 167 -13.30 8.59 -2.56
N GLY A 168 -13.95 9.75 -2.40
CA GLY A 168 -15.25 9.99 -3.04
C GLY A 168 -16.31 9.02 -2.54
N MET A 169 -16.84 8.17 -3.41
CA MET A 169 -17.86 7.17 -3.11
C MET A 169 -17.30 5.88 -2.48
N PHE A 170 -15.98 5.76 -2.37
CA PHE A 170 -15.31 4.60 -1.79
C PHE A 170 -14.90 4.82 -0.34
N ARG A 171 -15.17 3.82 0.51
CA ARG A 171 -14.54 3.60 1.82
C ARG A 171 -13.63 2.38 1.71
N PHE A 172 -12.37 2.55 2.09
CA PHE A 172 -11.40 1.47 2.20
C PHE A 172 -11.13 1.17 3.68
N CYS A 173 -11.16 -0.10 4.04
CA CYS A 173 -10.71 -0.61 5.33
C CYS A 173 -9.53 -1.55 5.06
N VAL A 174 -8.33 -1.09 5.39
CA VAL A 174 -7.07 -1.79 5.13
C VAL A 174 -6.64 -2.47 6.41
N ALA A 175 -6.57 -3.80 6.36
CA ALA A 175 -6.02 -4.64 7.41
C ALA A 175 -4.51 -4.85 7.20
N ASP A 176 -3.84 -5.17 8.28
CA ASP A 176 -2.49 -5.70 8.35
C ASP A 176 -2.59 -7.17 8.71
N SER A 177 -2.38 -8.04 7.71
CA SER A 177 -2.45 -9.49 7.90
C SER A 177 -1.26 -10.06 8.67
N GLU A 178 -0.27 -9.26 9.03
CA GLU A 178 0.87 -9.74 9.82
C GLU A 178 0.66 -9.48 11.31
N HIS A 179 -0.47 -8.88 11.70
CA HIS A 179 -0.95 -8.74 13.07
C HIS A 179 -2.30 -9.44 13.26
N ASP A 180 -2.62 -9.83 14.49
CA ASP A 180 -3.83 -10.63 14.77
C ASP A 180 -5.14 -9.88 14.45
N TRP A 181 -5.91 -10.41 13.51
CA TRP A 181 -7.20 -9.84 13.05
C TRP A 181 -8.43 -10.52 13.66
N ARG A 182 -8.27 -11.52 14.54
CA ARG A 182 -9.41 -12.28 15.10
C ARG A 182 -10.26 -11.46 16.05
N GLU A 183 -11.49 -11.94 16.29
CA GLU A 183 -12.42 -11.30 17.22
C GLU A 183 -11.76 -11.09 18.60
N GLY A 184 -11.95 -9.87 19.15
CA GLY A 184 -11.36 -9.46 20.42
C GLY A 184 -10.02 -8.72 20.31
N THR A 185 -9.39 -8.65 19.14
CA THR A 185 -8.13 -7.90 18.96
C THR A 185 -8.37 -6.39 18.73
N GLU A 186 -7.30 -5.60 18.86
CA GLU A 186 -7.31 -4.17 18.54
C GLU A 186 -7.67 -3.95 17.06
N GLN A 187 -7.06 -4.75 16.17
CA GLN A 187 -7.30 -4.69 14.74
C GLN A 187 -8.75 -5.08 14.38
N TYR A 188 -9.31 -6.14 14.96
CA TYR A 188 -10.71 -6.50 14.72
C TYR A 188 -11.66 -5.37 15.13
N SER A 189 -11.41 -4.78 16.31
CA SER A 189 -12.19 -3.64 16.80
C SER A 189 -12.09 -2.42 15.88
N PHE A 190 -10.91 -2.19 15.30
CA PHE A 190 -10.71 -1.17 14.27
C PHE A 190 -11.53 -1.49 13.00
N LEU A 191 -11.45 -2.72 12.49
CA LEU A 191 -12.16 -3.16 11.28
C LEU A 191 -13.68 -3.06 11.45
N ASP A 192 -14.22 -3.50 12.58
CA ASP A 192 -15.66 -3.38 12.90
C ASP A 192 -16.11 -1.91 12.86
N ARG A 193 -15.34 -0.99 13.47
CA ARG A 193 -15.63 0.45 13.40
C ARG A 193 -15.50 1.00 11.97
N CYS A 194 -14.47 0.61 11.23
CA CYS A 194 -14.24 1.10 9.88
C CYS A 194 -15.39 0.72 8.93
N LEU A 195 -15.80 -0.56 9.01
CA LEU A 195 -16.86 -1.14 8.19
C LEU A 195 -18.25 -0.69 8.65
N GLY A 196 -18.47 -0.52 9.95
CA GLY A 196 -19.76 -0.16 10.54
C GLY A 196 -20.10 1.34 10.51
N SER A 197 -19.11 2.23 10.39
CA SER A 197 -19.31 3.69 10.47
C SER A 197 -19.62 4.38 9.13
N VAL A 198 -19.50 3.69 8.00
CA VAL A 198 -19.69 4.31 6.68
C VAL A 198 -21.17 4.59 6.38
N ASP A 199 -21.49 5.80 5.96
CA ASP A 199 -22.80 6.13 5.39
C ASP A 199 -22.90 5.57 3.96
N ARG A 200 -23.53 4.40 3.83
CA ARG A 200 -23.67 3.67 2.56
C ARG A 200 -24.56 4.39 1.53
N ALA A 201 -25.37 5.36 1.94
CA ALA A 201 -26.14 6.18 0.98
C ALA A 201 -25.24 7.20 0.27
N ARG A 202 -24.18 7.66 0.93
CA ARG A 202 -23.18 8.58 0.37
C ARG A 202 -22.00 7.84 -0.25
N GLN A 203 -21.47 6.83 0.44
CA GLN A 203 -20.32 6.02 0.02
C GLN A 203 -20.76 4.56 -0.16
N PRO A 204 -21.39 4.23 -1.30
CA PRO A 204 -21.94 2.90 -1.52
C PRO A 204 -20.86 1.81 -1.66
N TRP A 205 -19.65 2.16 -2.09
CA TRP A 205 -18.56 1.20 -2.33
C TRP A 205 -17.72 1.02 -1.06
N LEU A 206 -17.94 -0.08 -0.36
CA LEU A 206 -17.15 -0.48 0.81
C LEU A 206 -16.17 -1.57 0.38
N VAL A 207 -14.87 -1.32 0.56
CA VAL A 207 -13.79 -2.19 0.10
C VAL A 207 -12.92 -2.59 1.28
N PHE A 208 -12.79 -3.90 1.48
CA PHE A 208 -11.84 -4.47 2.44
C PHE A 208 -10.55 -4.85 1.71
N ILE A 209 -9.41 -4.55 2.32
CA ILE A 209 -8.07 -4.83 1.78
C ILE A 209 -7.26 -5.56 2.85
N ALA A 210 -6.58 -6.63 2.46
CA ALA A 210 -5.57 -7.32 3.26
C ALA A 210 -4.52 -7.89 2.29
N HIS A 211 -3.30 -8.11 2.76
CA HIS A 211 -2.25 -8.75 1.95
C HIS A 211 -2.50 -10.26 1.85
N ARG A 212 -2.36 -10.98 2.96
CA ARG A 212 -2.65 -12.42 2.98
C ARG A 212 -4.13 -12.71 2.70
N VAL A 213 -4.40 -13.90 2.18
CA VAL A 213 -5.77 -14.29 1.81
C VAL A 213 -6.61 -14.61 3.04
N LEU A 214 -7.36 -13.62 3.53
CA LEU A 214 -8.34 -13.81 4.61
C LEU A 214 -9.73 -14.25 4.12
N GLY A 215 -9.95 -14.24 2.80
CA GLY A 215 -11.20 -14.66 2.17
C GLY A 215 -11.11 -16.08 1.60
N TYR A 216 -10.90 -16.16 0.29
CA TYR A 216 -10.86 -17.41 -0.46
C TYR A 216 -9.84 -17.33 -1.61
N SER A 217 -9.07 -18.39 -1.78
CA SER A 217 -8.11 -18.61 -2.85
C SER A 217 -8.06 -20.08 -3.22
N SER A 218 -7.89 -20.35 -4.51
CA SER A 218 -7.54 -21.68 -5.04
C SER A 218 -6.04 -21.77 -5.37
N GLY A 219 -5.24 -20.90 -4.74
CA GLY A 219 -3.79 -20.90 -4.87
C GLY A 219 -3.21 -22.25 -4.47
N PHE A 220 -2.17 -22.67 -5.18
CA PHE A 220 -1.58 -24.00 -5.04
C PHE A 220 -1.21 -24.34 -3.60
N PHE A 221 -0.60 -23.41 -2.86
CA PHE A 221 -0.15 -23.63 -1.49
C PHE A 221 -1.32 -23.93 -0.54
N TYR A 222 -2.36 -23.11 -0.53
CA TYR A 222 -3.55 -23.38 0.29
C TYR A 222 -4.25 -24.69 -0.13
N GLY A 223 -4.35 -24.94 -1.44
CA GLY A 223 -4.94 -26.18 -1.95
C GLY A 223 -4.16 -27.44 -1.52
N PHE A 224 -2.83 -27.37 -1.51
CA PHE A 224 -1.95 -28.45 -1.04
C PHE A 224 -2.15 -28.73 0.46
N ASP A 225 -2.30 -27.68 1.26
CA ASP A 225 -2.55 -27.77 2.71
C ASP A 225 -4.02 -28.10 3.06
N GLY A 226 -4.88 -28.27 2.04
CA GLY A 226 -6.31 -28.57 2.24
C GLY A 226 -7.12 -27.38 2.77
N THR A 227 -6.64 -26.16 2.58
CA THR A 227 -7.31 -24.90 2.96
C THR A 227 -7.64 -24.05 1.73
N PHE A 228 -8.34 -22.93 1.95
CA PHE A 228 -8.66 -21.96 0.90
C PHE A 228 -8.21 -20.55 1.26
N ALA A 229 -7.48 -20.39 2.36
CA ALA A 229 -7.16 -19.12 2.98
C ALA A 229 -6.08 -19.35 4.04
N GLU A 230 -5.59 -18.25 4.61
CA GLU A 230 -4.70 -18.28 5.76
C GLU A 230 -5.26 -19.12 6.92
N PRO A 231 -4.39 -19.80 7.69
CA PRO A 231 -4.77 -20.38 8.96
C PRO A 231 -5.44 -19.29 9.82
N MET A 232 -6.54 -19.62 10.50
CA MET A 232 -7.32 -18.69 11.34
C MET A 232 -8.17 -17.65 10.58
N ALA A 233 -8.26 -17.70 9.25
CA ALA A 233 -9.18 -16.86 8.47
C ALA A 233 -10.68 -17.28 8.58
N ARG A 234 -11.03 -18.14 9.55
CA ARG A 234 -12.41 -18.63 9.79
C ARG A 234 -12.68 -18.82 11.28
#